data_AF-A0A1S2HM28-F1
#
_entry.id   AF-A0A1S2HM28-F1
#
_cell.length_a   1.000
_cell.length_b   1.000
_cell.length_c   1.000
_cell.angle_alpha   90.00
_cell.angle_beta   90.00
_cell.angle_gamma   90.00
#
_symmetry.space_group_name_H-M   'P 1'
#
loop_
_entity.id
_entity.type
_entity.pdbx_description
1 polymer ?
#
loop_
_entity_poly.entity_id
_entity_poly.type
_entity_poly.pdbx_seq_one_letter_code
_entity_poly.pdbx_strand_id
1 'polypeptide(L)'
;MKYINYDGSMILTGDAIADAVLDYAAILGANSRTDTVAIPAVADDGSVTRTTVLLGPASELTLSAAPDDELEPEDRAFIRHLRDAAQRVGDELPVDADGGHRFRGADGPDDGGPRDSEPADSGGDDRTH
;
A
#
# COMPACT_ATOMS: atom_id res chain seq x y z
N MET A 1 6.78 -6.65 7.84
CA MET A 1 6.74 -5.18 7.66
C MET A 1 7.94 -4.71 6.85
N LYS A 2 7.81 -3.65 6.05
CA LYS A 2 8.89 -3.05 5.25
C LYS A 2 8.95 -1.52 5.37
N TYR A 3 10.16 -0.99 5.23
CA TYR A 3 10.39 0.42 4.97
C TYR A 3 10.55 0.68 3.48
N ILE A 4 9.75 1.60 2.94
CA ILE A 4 10.01 2.25 1.66
C ILE A 4 10.86 3.49 1.93
N ASN A 5 12.02 3.59 1.30
CA ASN A 5 12.83 4.81 1.33
C ASN A 5 12.67 5.54 0.00
N TYR A 6 12.27 6.81 0.08
CA TYR A 6 12.06 7.68 -1.07
C TYR A 6 12.51 9.11 -0.75
N ASP A 7 13.51 9.62 -1.47
CA ASP A 7 14.04 10.98 -1.31
C ASP A 7 14.34 11.35 0.16
N GLY A 8 14.99 10.44 0.90
CA GLY A 8 15.30 10.61 2.33
C GLY A 8 14.12 10.46 3.29
N SER A 9 12.90 10.27 2.78
CA SER A 9 11.72 9.92 3.58
C SER A 9 11.64 8.41 3.76
N MET A 10 11.16 7.98 4.93
CA MET A 10 10.95 6.57 5.29
C MET A 10 9.47 6.32 5.56
N ILE A 11 8.89 5.32 4.90
CA ILE A 11 7.47 4.97 5.00
C ILE A 11 7.37 3.52 5.48
N LEU A 12 6.79 3.32 6.66
CA LEU A 12 6.53 1.99 7.21
C LEU A 12 5.20 1.45 6.68
N THR A 13 5.19 0.27 6.09
CA THR A 13 3.99 -0.36 5.54
C THR A 13 4.10 -1.90 5.55
N GLY A 14 2.99 -2.58 5.26
CA GLY A 14 2.97 -4.03 5.07
C GLY A 14 3.79 -4.48 3.86
N ASP A 15 4.27 -5.71 3.92
CA ASP A 15 5.22 -6.26 2.94
C ASP A 15 4.65 -6.27 1.52
N ALA A 16 3.42 -6.76 1.38
CA ALA A 16 2.76 -6.87 0.09
C ALA A 16 2.43 -5.49 -0.51
N ILE A 17 2.15 -4.49 0.33
CA ILE A 17 1.92 -3.11 -0.10
C ILE A 17 3.22 -2.50 -0.62
N ALA A 18 4.32 -2.65 0.12
CA ALA A 18 5.64 -2.15 -0.29
C ALA A 18 6.10 -2.76 -1.63
N ASP A 19 5.95 -4.08 -1.77
CA ASP A 19 6.31 -4.78 -3.00
C ASP A 19 5.46 -4.29 -4.19
N ALA A 20 4.15 -4.12 -4.00
CA ALA A 20 3.26 -3.62 -5.05
C ALA A 20 3.59 -2.18 -5.48
N VAL A 21 4.03 -1.31 -4.56
CA VAL A 21 4.50 0.04 -4.89
C VAL A 21 5.77 -0.02 -5.73
N LEU A 22 6.74 -0.87 -5.37
CA LEU A 22 7.97 -1.04 -6.14
C LEU A 22 7.68 -1.60 -7.55
N ASP A 23 6.79 -2.59 -7.66
CA ASP A 23 6.34 -3.14 -8.94
C ASP A 23 5.73 -2.06 -9.84
N TYR A 24 4.86 -1.22 -9.28
CA TYR A 24 4.23 -0.13 -10.01
C TYR A 24 5.26 0.94 -10.44
N ALA A 25 6.17 1.33 -9.55
CA ALA A 25 7.24 2.27 -9.86
C ALA A 25 8.12 1.77 -11.02
N ALA A 26 8.44 0.46 -11.04
CA ALA A 26 9.20 -0.14 -12.12
C ALA A 26 8.46 -0.05 -13.46
N ILE A 27 7.16 -0.32 -13.49
CA ILE A 27 6.33 -0.21 -14.70
C ILE A 27 6.26 1.24 -15.21
N LEU A 28 6.10 2.21 -14.29
CA LEU A 28 6.17 3.64 -14.64
C LEU A 28 7.53 4.00 -15.27
N GLY A 29 8.63 3.51 -14.67
CA GLY A 29 9.99 3.71 -15.19
C GLY A 29 10.19 3.13 -16.59
N ALA A 30 9.78 1.87 -16.80
CA ALA A 30 9.88 1.20 -18.11
C ALA A 30 9.14 1.97 -19.22
N ASN A 31 8.07 2.67 -18.88
CA ASN A 31 7.24 3.42 -19.83
C ASN A 31 7.47 4.94 -19.79
N SER A 32 8.49 5.43 -19.08
CA SER A 32 8.78 6.86 -18.91
C SER A 32 7.56 7.68 -18.45
N ARG A 33 6.79 7.15 -17.49
CA ARG A 33 5.59 7.78 -16.91
C ARG A 33 5.81 8.21 -15.46
N THR A 34 4.89 9.05 -14.99
CA THR A 34 4.84 9.53 -13.60
C THR A 34 3.42 9.36 -13.07
N ASP A 35 3.29 9.03 -11.80
CA ASP A 35 2.02 8.98 -11.08
C ASP A 35 2.17 9.42 -9.62
N THR A 36 1.07 9.78 -8.97
CA THR A 36 0.99 10.07 -7.54
C THR A 36 0.26 8.93 -6.83
N VAL A 37 0.92 8.32 -5.85
CA VAL A 37 0.41 7.14 -5.13
C VAL A 37 0.24 7.46 -3.65
N ALA A 38 -0.96 7.24 -3.12
CA ALA A 38 -1.25 7.34 -1.70
C ALA A 38 -1.09 5.97 -1.03
N ILE A 39 0.07 5.71 -0.44
CA ILE A 39 0.47 4.43 0.15
C ILE A 39 -0.18 4.30 1.54
N PRO A 40 -0.96 3.23 1.82
CA PRO A 40 -1.35 2.89 3.18
C PRO A 40 -0.10 2.65 4.03
N ALA A 41 0.03 3.32 5.16
CA ALA A 41 1.24 3.30 5.98
C ALA A 41 0.90 3.29 7.47
N VAL A 42 1.91 3.06 8.31
CA VAL A 42 1.81 3.13 9.78
C VAL A 42 2.53 4.38 10.26
N ALA A 43 1.84 5.16 11.10
CA ALA A 43 2.43 6.32 11.77
C ALA A 43 3.20 5.92 13.05
N ASP A 44 3.96 6.86 13.62
CA ASP A 44 4.78 6.60 14.82
C ASP A 44 3.97 6.15 16.06
N ASP A 45 2.68 6.48 16.09
CA ASP A 45 1.74 6.06 17.15
C ASP A 45 1.07 4.71 16.88
N GLY A 46 1.46 4.02 15.80
CA GLY A 46 0.87 2.74 15.37
C GLY A 46 -0.44 2.88 14.58
N SER A 47 -0.95 4.09 14.36
CA SER A 47 -2.18 4.28 13.60
C SER A 47 -1.97 4.11 12.09
N VAL A 48 -3.03 3.67 11.39
CA VAL A 48 -3.02 3.59 9.93
C VAL A 48 -3.21 4.99 9.34
N THR A 49 -2.32 5.36 8.42
CA THR A 49 -2.32 6.63 7.69
C THR A 49 -2.15 6.40 6.18
N ARG A 50 -2.14 7.47 5.39
CA ARG A 50 -1.74 7.44 3.99
C ARG A 50 -0.61 8.41 3.71
N THR A 51 0.49 7.91 3.17
CA THR A 51 1.60 8.74 2.69
C THR A 51 1.54 8.87 1.18
N THR A 52 1.43 10.09 0.68
CA THR A 52 1.35 10.34 -0.76
C THR A 52 2.73 10.64 -1.33
N VAL A 53 3.13 9.90 -2.36
CA VAL A 53 4.42 10.05 -3.04
C VAL A 53 4.22 10.29 -4.53
N LEU A 54 5.13 11.05 -5.14
CA LEU A 54 5.23 11.18 -6.59
C LEU A 54 6.25 10.16 -7.09
N LEU A 55 5.82 9.20 -7.92
CA LEU A 55 6.70 8.21 -8.55
C LEU A 55 6.92 8.61 -10.00
N GLY A 56 8.17 8.76 -10.41
CA GLY A 56 8.56 9.09 -11.78
C GLY A 56 9.65 8.17 -12.33
N PRO A 57 10.07 8.37 -13.59
CA PRO A 57 10.98 7.44 -14.26
C PRO A 57 12.38 7.35 -13.65
N ALA A 58 12.79 8.41 -12.96
CA ALA A 58 14.08 8.51 -12.27
C ALA A 58 13.94 8.40 -10.74
N SER A 59 12.77 7.98 -10.25
CA SER A 59 12.56 7.78 -8.81
C SER A 59 13.40 6.61 -8.32
N GLU A 60 14.38 6.89 -7.45
CA GLU A 60 15.12 5.87 -6.71
C GLU A 60 14.32 5.48 -5.46
N LEU A 61 13.77 4.27 -5.46
CA LEU A 61 12.99 3.70 -4.38
C LEU A 61 13.66 2.42 -3.88
N THR A 62 13.86 2.30 -2.57
CA THR A 62 14.43 1.08 -1.97
C THR A 62 13.51 0.51 -0.90
N LEU A 63 13.49 -0.81 -0.79
CA LEU A 63 12.79 -1.55 0.25
C LEU A 63 13.80 -2.15 1.22
N SER A 64 13.52 -2.07 2.51
CA SER A 64 14.25 -2.82 3.54
C SER A 64 13.28 -3.46 4.52
N ALA A 65 13.68 -4.58 5.12
CA ALA A 65 12.90 -5.21 6.18
C ALA A 65 12.79 -4.25 7.38
N ALA A 66 11.58 -4.13 7.92
CA ALA A 66 11.34 -3.50 9.21
C ALA A 66 11.22 -4.59 10.30
N PRO A 67 11.45 -4.27 11.58
CA PRO A 67 11.13 -5.17 12.68
C PRO A 67 9.68 -5.65 12.58
N ASP A 68 9.48 -6.93 12.86
CA ASP A 68 8.16 -7.57 12.79
C ASP A 68 7.25 -7.03 13.90
N ASP A 69 6.01 -6.70 13.56
CA ASP A 69 4.97 -6.31 14.49
C ASP A 69 3.73 -7.18 14.17
N GLU A 70 2.93 -7.52 15.19
CA GLU A 70 1.76 -8.39 15.05
C GLU A 70 0.66 -7.78 14.15
N LEU A 71 0.76 -6.48 13.85
CA LEU A 71 -0.21 -5.72 13.05
C LEU A 71 0.41 -5.23 11.74
N GLU A 72 0.53 -6.13 10.75
CA GLU A 72 0.89 -5.74 9.39
C GLU A 72 -0.31 -5.08 8.67
N PRO A 73 -0.17 -3.88 8.09
CA PRO A 73 -1.19 -3.32 7.22
C PRO A 73 -1.36 -4.19 5.98
N GLU A 74 -2.54 -4.78 5.83
CA GLU A 74 -2.95 -5.46 4.62
C GLU A 74 -3.96 -4.59 3.86
N ASP A 75 -3.69 -4.32 2.58
CA ASP A 75 -4.63 -3.62 1.70
C ASP A 75 -4.59 -4.26 0.30
N ARG A 76 -5.27 -5.41 0.16
CA ARG A 76 -5.38 -6.12 -1.13
C ARG A 76 -6.09 -5.29 -2.20
N ALA A 77 -7.03 -4.44 -1.82
CA ALA A 77 -7.72 -3.56 -2.76
C ALA A 77 -6.76 -2.53 -3.36
N PHE A 78 -5.86 -1.97 -2.55
CA PHE A 78 -4.78 -1.10 -3.03
C PHE A 78 -3.82 -1.84 -3.97
N ILE A 79 -3.42 -3.08 -3.64
CA ILE A 79 -2.54 -3.88 -4.50
C ILE A 79 -3.20 -4.15 -5.87
N ARG A 80 -4.48 -4.54 -5.89
CA ARG A 80 -5.25 -4.71 -7.13
C ARG A 80 -5.34 -3.40 -7.92
N HIS A 81 -5.57 -2.29 -7.23
CA HIS A 81 -5.62 -0.98 -7.86
C HIS A 81 -4.30 -0.64 -8.58
N LEU A 82 -3.14 -0.85 -7.94
CA LEU A 82 -1.84 -0.63 -8.56
C LEU A 82 -1.61 -1.56 -9.77
N ARG A 83 -2.03 -2.82 -9.67
CA ARG A 83 -1.98 -3.76 -10.80
C ARG A 83 -2.80 -3.28 -12.00
N ASP A 84 -4.04 -2.87 -11.75
CA ASP A 84 -4.96 -2.39 -12.78
C ASP A 84 -4.49 -1.05 -13.37
N ALA A 85 -3.81 -0.23 -12.56
CA ALA A 85 -3.16 1.00 -13.02
C ALA A 85 -1.95 0.68 -13.91
N ALA A 86 -1.09 -0.25 -13.51
CA ALA A 86 0.08 -0.70 -14.27
C ALA A 86 -0.30 -1.14 -15.70
N GLN A 87 -1.39 -1.88 -15.85
CA GLN A 87 -1.91 -2.32 -17.16
C GLN A 87 -2.33 -1.16 -18.08
N ARG A 88 -2.54 0.04 -17.53
CA ARG A 88 -2.92 1.25 -18.29
C ARG A 88 -1.74 2.16 -18.61
N VAL A 89 -0.55 1.89 -18.06
CA VAL A 89 0.65 2.74 -18.22
C VAL A 89 1.24 2.60 -19.63
N GLY A 90 1.33 1.37 -20.14
CA GLY A 90 1.87 1.03 -21.45
C GLY A 90 2.24 -0.45 -21.56
N ASP A 91 2.82 -0.83 -22.70
CA ASP A 91 3.12 -2.23 -23.04
C ASP A 91 4.56 -2.65 -22.65
N GLU A 92 5.44 -1.70 -22.32
CA GLU A 92 6.82 -2.01 -21.92
C GLU A 92 6.84 -2.57 -20.49
N LEU A 93 7.60 -3.64 -20.30
CA LEU A 93 7.76 -4.31 -19.01
C LEU A 93 9.18 -4.10 -18.47
N PRO A 94 9.34 -3.94 -17.13
CA PRO A 94 10.64 -4.00 -16.49
C PRO A 94 11.36 -5.31 -16.81
N VAL A 95 12.68 -5.26 -16.90
CA VAL A 95 13.55 -6.42 -17.18
C VAL A 95 13.32 -7.55 -16.18
N ASP A 96 13.11 -7.22 -14.90
CA ASP A 96 12.78 -8.17 -13.82
C ASP A 96 13.75 -9.36 -13.74
N ALA A 97 15.03 -9.03 -13.55
CA ALA A 97 16.13 -10.00 -13.60
C ALA A 97 16.03 -11.11 -12.53
N ASP A 98 15.36 -10.82 -11.41
CA ASP A 98 15.17 -11.76 -10.30
C ASP A 98 13.88 -12.59 -10.42
N GLY A 99 13.10 -12.41 -11.49
CA GLY A 99 11.90 -13.19 -11.79
C GLY A 99 10.72 -12.92 -10.84
N GLY A 100 10.59 -11.67 -10.37
CA GLY A 100 9.62 -11.26 -9.37
C GLY A 100 8.17 -11.59 -9.74
N HIS A 101 7.38 -11.96 -8.73
CA HIS A 101 5.93 -12.11 -8.86
C HIS A 101 5.24 -10.76 -8.63
N ARG A 102 5.02 -10.01 -9.71
CA ARG A 102 4.41 -8.68 -9.65
C ARG A 102 3.04 -8.70 -8.99
N PHE A 103 2.77 -7.70 -8.14
CA PHE A 103 1.50 -7.48 -7.45
C PHE A 103 1.02 -8.70 -6.66
N ARG A 104 1.95 -9.36 -5.96
CA ARG A 104 1.65 -10.48 -5.07
C ARG A 104 0.57 -10.09 -4.05
N GLY A 105 -0.42 -10.95 -3.89
CA GLY A 105 -1.56 -10.72 -2.97
C GLY A 105 -2.79 -10.09 -3.62
N ALA A 106 -2.71 -9.66 -4.89
CA ALA A 106 -3.84 -9.09 -5.61
C ALA A 106 -5.02 -10.08 -5.81
N ASP A 107 -4.73 -11.36 -6.03
CA ASP A 107 -5.71 -12.39 -6.41
C ASP A 107 -6.29 -13.20 -5.23
N GLY A 108 -5.88 -12.88 -4.00
CA GLY A 108 -6.44 -13.50 -2.80
C GLY A 108 -7.85 -12.99 -2.48
N PRO A 109 -8.67 -13.75 -1.72
CA PRO A 109 -9.91 -13.23 -1.18
C PRO A 109 -9.66 -11.96 -0.37
N ASP A 110 -10.64 -11.07 -0.29
CA ASP A 110 -10.56 -9.95 0.65
C ASP A 110 -10.77 -10.51 2.05
N ASP A 111 -9.67 -10.81 2.75
CA ASP A 111 -9.68 -11.13 4.18
C ASP A 111 -10.01 -9.82 4.91
N GLY A 112 -11.28 -9.40 4.83
CA GLY A 112 -11.77 -8.21 5.50
C GLY A 112 -11.57 -8.40 6.99
N GLY A 113 -10.52 -7.80 7.54
CA GLY A 113 -10.41 -7.51 8.96
C GLY A 113 -11.71 -6.85 9.43
N PRO A 114 -12.16 -7.11 10.67
CA PRO A 114 -13.49 -6.75 11.12
C PRO A 114 -13.75 -5.28 10.79
N ARG A 115 -14.81 -5.02 10.03
CA ARG A 115 -15.45 -3.72 10.06
C ARG A 115 -15.91 -3.58 11.49
N ASP A 116 -15.20 -2.82 12.31
CA ASP A 116 -15.66 -2.53 13.66
C ASP A 116 -17.05 -1.91 13.54
N SER A 117 -18.03 -2.78 13.76
CA SER A 117 -19.31 -2.42 14.30
C SER A 117 -18.99 -1.84 15.67
N GLU A 118 -19.08 -0.52 15.82
CA GLU A 118 -19.22 0.05 17.14
C GLU A 118 -20.71 0.06 17.49
N PRO A 119 -21.13 -0.67 18.53
CA PRO A 119 -22.45 -0.56 19.12
C PRO A 119 -22.38 0.43 20.30
N ALA A 120 -23.19 1.49 20.25
CA ALA A 120 -23.56 2.30 21.42
C ALA A 120 -24.87 3.02 21.04
N ASP A 121 -25.94 3.03 21.81
CA ASP A 121 -26.04 2.93 23.26
C ASP A 121 -27.47 2.49 23.62
N SER A 122 -27.58 1.53 24.53
CA SER A 122 -28.82 1.21 25.22
C SER A 122 -28.73 1.70 26.66
N GLY A 123 -29.40 2.81 26.98
CA GLY A 123 -29.70 3.12 28.38
C GLY A 123 -30.02 4.58 28.69
N GLY A 124 -31.29 4.85 28.99
CA GLY A 124 -31.66 5.82 30.03
C GLY A 124 -32.53 7.00 29.61
N ASP A 125 -33.84 6.76 29.62
CA ASP A 125 -34.83 7.51 30.40
C ASP A 125 -34.68 9.04 30.55
N ASP A 126 -35.58 9.82 29.92
CA ASP A 126 -36.28 10.90 30.64
C ASP A 126 -37.43 11.55 29.82
N ARG A 127 -38.56 11.73 30.50
CA ARG A 127 -39.49 12.89 30.45
C ARG A 127 -40.60 13.03 29.38
N THR A 128 -41.83 12.90 29.90
CA THR A 128 -43.01 13.80 29.75
C THR A 128 -43.56 14.09 28.35
N HIS A 129 -44.77 13.60 28.03
CA HIS A 129 -46.06 14.24 28.34
C HIS A 129 -47.24 13.31 27.97
#